data_AF-A0A6I1NK33-F1
#
_entry.id   AF-A0A6I1NK33-F1
#
_cell.length_a   1.000
_cell.length_b   1.000
_cell.length_c   1.000
_cell.angle_alpha   90.00
_cell.angle_beta   90.00
_cell.angle_gamma   90.00
#
_symmetry.space_group_name_H-M   'P 1'
#
loop_
_entity.id
_entity.type
_entity.pdbx_description
1 polymer ?
#
loop_
_entity_poly.entity_id
_entity_poly.type
_entity_poly.pdbx_seq_one_letter_code
_entity_poly.pdbx_strand_id
1 'polypeptide(L)'
;TLLPAAWLLICTTTAGFIKLFDANPAIGFLSLAKKYSVALEAGQVIAPAKDITQMQHVIFNAYTNATLTALFLFVVFSILFYAIKVGVAAWGSKERTDKESPFQPIPQA
;
A
#
# COMPACT_ATOMS: atom_id res chain seq x y z
N THR A 1 18.38 5.27 10.90
CA THR A 1 17.01 5.60 10.47
C THR A 1 16.73 5.22 9.02
N LEU A 2 17.65 5.43 8.07
CA LEU A 2 17.47 5.04 6.66
C LEU A 2 17.36 3.52 6.43
N LEU A 3 18.21 2.72 7.08
CA LEU A 3 18.25 1.27 6.85
C LEU A 3 16.92 0.56 7.21
N PRO A 4 16.33 0.79 8.40
CA PRO A 4 15.02 0.21 8.74
C PRO A 4 13.89 0.69 7.81
N ALA A 5 13.90 1.97 7.41
CA ALA A 5 12.88 2.53 6.51
C ALA A 5 12.95 1.91 5.11
N ALA A 6 14.16 1.76 4.56
CA ALA A 6 14.37 1.10 3.27
C ALA A 6 13.90 -0.35 3.28
N TRP A 7 14.22 -1.10 4.34
CA TRP A 7 13.75 -2.47 4.52
C TRP A 7 12.21 -2.54 4.54
N LEU A 8 11.57 -1.67 5.31
CA LEU A 8 10.11 -1.60 5.42
C LEU A 8 9.45 -1.31 4.08
N LEU A 9 10.00 -0.36 3.30
CA LEU A 9 9.54 -0.04 1.95
C LEU A 9 9.67 -1.24 1.00
N ILE A 10 10.80 -1.94 1.02
CA ILE A 10 11.01 -3.13 0.18
C ILE A 10 9.97 -4.19 0.52
N CYS A 11 9.82 -4.55 1.80
CA CYS A 11 8.89 -5.59 2.23
C CYS A 11 7.44 -5.24 1.87
N THR A 12 6.99 -4.02 2.18
CA THR A 12 5.60 -3.60 1.96
C THR A 12 5.26 -3.47 0.48
N THR A 13 6.16 -2.88 -0.30
CA THR A 13 5.98 -2.73 -1.76
C THR A 13 5.94 -4.11 -2.41
N THR A 14 6.90 -4.97 -2.10
CA THR A 14 6.98 -6.32 -2.67
C THR A 14 5.74 -7.14 -2.31
N ALA A 15 5.32 -7.13 -1.04
CA ALA A 15 4.10 -7.80 -0.61
C ALA A 15 2.85 -7.26 -1.33
N GLY A 16 2.76 -5.94 -1.54
CA GLY A 16 1.67 -5.32 -2.29
C GLY A 16 1.61 -5.79 -3.74
N PHE A 17 2.75 -5.84 -4.44
CA PHE A 17 2.81 -6.36 -5.81
C PHE A 17 2.44 -7.85 -5.89
N ILE A 18 2.94 -8.66 -4.96
CA ILE A 18 2.55 -10.08 -4.85
C ILE A 18 1.03 -10.20 -4.67
N LYS A 19 0.45 -9.44 -3.74
CA LYS A 19 -1.00 -9.46 -3.49
C LYS A 19 -1.83 -9.00 -4.69
N LEU A 20 -1.32 -8.12 -5.54
CA LEU A 20 -2.04 -7.67 -6.73
C LEU A 20 -1.96 -8.68 -7.88
N PHE A 21 -0.75 -9.18 -8.19
CA PHE A 21 -0.47 -9.82 -9.49
C PHE A 21 -0.08 -11.30 -9.42
N ASP A 22 0.06 -11.88 -8.23
CA ASP A 22 0.41 -13.30 -8.13
C ASP A 22 -0.65 -14.18 -8.80
N ALA A 23 -0.20 -15.09 -9.67
CA ALA A 23 -1.06 -16.00 -10.42
C ALA A 23 -1.75 -17.03 -9.52
N ASN A 24 -1.20 -17.32 -8.34
CA ASN A 24 -1.81 -18.20 -7.37
C ASN A 24 -3.01 -17.51 -6.70
N PRO A 25 -4.25 -18.01 -6.88
CA PRO A 25 -5.44 -17.44 -6.26
C PRO A 25 -5.46 -17.52 -4.74
N ALA A 26 -4.59 -18.30 -4.10
CA ALA A 26 -4.42 -18.27 -2.65
C ALA A 26 -3.66 -17.02 -2.17
N ILE A 27 -2.95 -16.34 -3.07
CA ILE A 27 -2.08 -15.20 -2.77
C ILE A 27 -2.63 -13.93 -3.40
N GLY A 28 -2.86 -13.95 -4.72
CA GLY A 28 -3.24 -12.78 -5.52
C GLY A 28 -4.74 -12.50 -5.47
N PHE A 29 -5.10 -11.22 -5.31
CA PHE A 29 -6.48 -10.78 -5.28
C PHE A 29 -7.15 -10.87 -6.65
N LEU A 30 -6.46 -10.47 -7.72
CA LEU A 30 -7.02 -10.53 -9.07
C LEU A 30 -7.18 -11.98 -9.56
N SER A 31 -6.24 -12.86 -9.22
CA SER A 31 -6.34 -14.28 -9.53
C SER A 31 -7.45 -14.97 -8.72
N LEU A 32 -7.62 -14.61 -7.45
CA LEU A 32 -8.74 -15.07 -6.62
C LEU A 32 -10.10 -14.67 -7.21
N ALA A 33 -10.27 -13.38 -7.52
CA ALA A 33 -11.49 -12.88 -8.17
C ALA A 33 -11.78 -13.65 -9.46
N LYS A 34 -10.77 -13.82 -10.33
CA LYS A 34 -10.91 -14.58 -11.58
C LYS A 34 -11.34 -16.03 -11.35
N LYS A 35 -10.72 -16.74 -10.39
CA LYS A 35 -11.08 -18.12 -10.07
C LYS A 35 -12.55 -18.26 -9.69
N TYR A 36 -13.03 -17.37 -8.82
CA TYR A 36 -14.43 -17.39 -8.38
C TYR A 36 -15.39 -16.95 -9.48
N SER A 37 -15.04 -15.95 -10.29
CA SER A 37 -15.85 -15.52 -11.42
C SER A 37 -16.05 -16.65 -12.44
N VAL A 38 -14.99 -17.37 -12.80
CA VAL A 38 -15.09 -18.49 -13.74
C VAL A 38 -15.97 -19.62 -13.18
N ALA A 39 -15.81 -19.95 -11.90
CA ALA A 39 -16.65 -20.96 -11.27
C ALA A 39 -18.13 -20.53 -11.19
N LEU A 40 -18.38 -19.24 -10.91
CA LEU A 40 -19.72 -18.65 -10.87
C LEU A 40 -20.40 -18.73 -12.24
N GLU A 41 -19.68 -18.39 -13.32
CA GLU A 41 -20.15 -18.49 -14.71
C GLU A 41 -20.45 -19.94 -15.12
N ALA A 42 -19.68 -20.90 -14.60
CA ALA A 42 -19.92 -22.33 -14.79
C ALA A 42 -21.05 -22.90 -13.91
N GLY A 43 -21.70 -22.08 -13.07
CA GLY A 43 -22.72 -22.53 -12.12
C GLY A 43 -22.17 -23.43 -11.00
N GLN A 44 -20.86 -23.40 -10.76
CA GLN A 44 -20.18 -24.24 -9.78
C GLN A 44 -19.93 -23.46 -8.50
N VAL A 45 -20.38 -24.00 -7.37
CA VAL A 45 -20.03 -23.48 -6.05
C VAL A 45 -18.73 -24.14 -5.58
N ILE A 46 -17.69 -23.34 -5.43
CA ILE A 46 -16.36 -23.80 -5.01
C ILE A 46 -16.11 -23.46 -3.53
N ALA A 47 -15.51 -24.40 -2.82
CA ALA A 47 -15.14 -24.21 -1.43
C ALA A 47 -14.11 -23.05 -1.27
N PRO A 48 -14.17 -22.30 -0.15
CA PRO A 48 -15.00 -22.50 1.03
C PRO A 48 -16.38 -21.81 0.97
N ALA A 49 -16.72 -21.16 -0.15
CA ALA A 49 -18.05 -20.58 -0.31
C ALA A 49 -19.10 -21.70 -0.35
N LYS A 50 -20.22 -21.50 0.36
CA LYS A 50 -21.30 -22.49 0.47
C LYS A 50 -22.45 -22.28 -0.50
N ASP A 51 -22.53 -21.08 -1.06
CA ASP A 51 -23.59 -20.65 -1.96
C ASP A 51 -23.08 -19.58 -2.93
N ILE A 52 -23.90 -19.27 -3.93
CA ILE A 52 -23.61 -18.30 -4.98
C ILE A 52 -23.38 -16.89 -4.42
N THR A 53 -24.16 -16.49 -3.42
CA THR A 53 -24.03 -15.18 -2.78
C THR A 53 -22.66 -15.03 -2.14
N GLN A 54 -22.19 -16.04 -1.39
CA GLN A 54 -20.85 -16.02 -0.82
C GLN A 54 -19.75 -15.95 -1.88
N MET A 55 -19.92 -16.60 -3.03
CA MET A 55 -18.96 -16.46 -4.13
C MET A 55 -18.87 -15.02 -4.65
N GLN A 56 -20.01 -14.35 -4.85
CA GLN A 56 -20.05 -12.95 -5.25
C GLN A 56 -19.37 -12.04 -4.21
N HIS A 57 -19.58 -12.32 -2.92
CA HIS A 57 -18.90 -11.59 -1.84
C HIS A 57 -17.39 -11.79 -1.87
N VAL A 58 -16.89 -13.01 -2.16
CA VAL A 58 -15.46 -13.26 -2.31
C VAL A 58 -14.87 -12.47 -3.47
N ILE A 59 -15.55 -12.45 -4.63
CA ILE A 59 -15.13 -11.70 -5.82
C ILE A 59 -15.07 -10.19 -5.49
N PHE A 60 -16.13 -9.65 -4.89
CA PHE A 60 -16.21 -8.24 -4.53
C PHE A 60 -15.12 -7.82 -3.54
N ASN A 61 -14.90 -8.62 -2.49
CA ASN A 61 -13.85 -8.38 -1.52
C ASN A 61 -12.46 -8.44 -2.15
N ALA A 62 -12.23 -9.39 -3.07
CA ALA A 62 -10.97 -9.49 -3.79
C ALA A 62 -10.69 -8.23 -4.63
N TYR A 63 -11.67 -7.72 -5.37
CA TYR A 63 -11.51 -6.45 -6.11
C TYR A 63 -11.34 -5.25 -5.19
N THR A 64 -12.04 -5.21 -4.06
CA THR A 64 -11.91 -4.14 -3.05
C THR A 64 -10.49 -4.13 -2.47
N ASN A 65 -9.98 -5.29 -2.06
CA ASN A 65 -8.62 -5.41 -1.53
C ASN A 65 -7.55 -5.07 -2.58
N ALA A 66 -7.76 -5.47 -3.84
CA ALA A 66 -6.87 -5.07 -4.94
C ALA A 66 -6.85 -3.54 -5.11
N THR A 67 -8.02 -2.92 -5.12
CA THR A 67 -8.15 -1.46 -5.28
C THR A 67 -7.48 -0.70 -4.14
N LEU A 68 -7.76 -1.09 -2.89
CA LEU A 68 -7.16 -0.49 -1.70
C LEU A 68 -5.64 -0.68 -1.68
N THR A 69 -5.15 -1.85 -2.07
CA THR A 69 -3.70 -2.12 -2.16
C THR A 69 -3.03 -1.22 -3.20
N ALA A 70 -3.63 -1.08 -4.38
CA ALA A 70 -3.12 -0.19 -5.42
C ALA A 70 -3.10 1.28 -4.97
N LEU A 71 -4.18 1.75 -4.32
CA LEU A 71 -4.25 3.09 -3.75
C LEU A 71 -3.18 3.31 -2.67
N PHE A 72 -2.98 2.34 -1.78
CA PHE A 72 -1.97 2.45 -0.73
C PHE A 72 -0.55 2.53 -1.32
N LEU A 73 -0.22 1.68 -2.30
CA LEU A 73 1.07 1.74 -3.01
C LEU A 73 1.27 3.10 -3.69
N PHE A 74 0.24 3.65 -4.31
CA PHE A 74 0.28 4.99 -4.91
C PHE A 74 0.63 6.08 -3.89
N VAL A 75 0.00 6.04 -2.71
CA VAL A 75 0.29 6.99 -1.62
C VAL A 75 1.72 6.80 -1.10
N VAL A 76 2.17 5.56 -0.89
CA VAL A 76 3.54 5.24 -0.45
C VAL A 76 4.58 5.79 -1.43
N PHE A 77 4.41 5.56 -2.74
CA PHE A 77 5.32 6.10 -3.74
C PHE A 77 5.31 7.62 -3.82
N SER A 78 4.14 8.24 -3.63
CA SER A 78 4.04 9.71 -3.56
C SER A 78 4.83 10.27 -2.37
N ILE A 79 4.68 9.68 -1.18
CA ILE A 79 5.43 10.08 0.01
C ILE A 79 6.93 9.86 -0.20
N LEU A 80 7.33 8.71 -0.75
CA LEU A 80 8.72 8.39 -1.03
C LEU A 80 9.35 9.42 -1.99
N PHE A 81 8.62 9.80 -3.05
CA PHE A 81 9.06 10.84 -3.98
C PHE A 81 9.31 12.17 -3.27
N TYR A 82 8.37 12.65 -2.46
CA TYR A 82 8.54 13.90 -1.72
C TYR A 82 9.65 13.81 -0.66
N ALA A 83 9.79 12.68 0.03
CA ALA A 83 10.83 12.46 1.02
C ALA A 83 12.22 12.53 0.39
N ILE A 84 12.43 11.89 -0.78
CA ILE A 84 13.68 11.98 -1.53
C ILE A 84 13.92 13.43 -1.99
N LYS A 85 12.91 14.08 -2.58
CA LYS A 85 13.02 15.47 -3.07
C LYS A 85 13.45 16.44 -1.97
N VAL A 86 12.81 16.37 -0.80
CA VAL A 86 13.13 17.23 0.35
C VAL A 86 14.47 16.86 0.95
N GLY A 87 14.76 15.56 1.10
CA GLY A 87 16.03 15.07 1.65
C GLY A 87 17.25 15.52 0.83
N VAL A 88 17.18 15.42 -0.50
CA VAL A 88 18.24 15.89 -1.40
C VAL A 88 18.41 17.41 -1.32
N ALA A 89 17.30 18.16 -1.32
CA ALA A 89 17.35 19.62 -1.21
C ALA A 89 17.98 20.09 0.11
N ALA A 90 17.63 19.44 1.23
CA ALA A 90 18.21 19.75 2.54
C ALA A 90 19.69 19.38 2.63
N TRP A 91 20.10 18.23 2.05
CA TRP A 91 21.50 17.81 2.02
C TRP A 91 22.41 18.81 1.27
N GLY A 92 21.86 19.50 0.27
CA GLY A 92 22.58 20.52 -0.49
C GLY A 92 22.65 21.91 0.18
N SER A 93 21.84 22.17 1.21
CA SER A 93 21.81 23.47 1.89
C SER A 93 22.86 23.54 3.01
N LYS A 94 23.70 24.59 2.97
CA LYS A 94 24.62 24.90 4.10
C LYS A 94 23.95 25.68 5.22
N GLU A 95 22.82 26.32 4.96
CA GLU A 95 22.09 27.13 5.93
C GLU A 95 20.93 26.34 6.58
N ARG A 96 20.58 26.68 7.83
CA ARG A 96 19.42 26.14 8.55
C ARG A 96 18.15 26.49 7.74
N THR A 97 17.38 25.47 7.37
CA THR A 97 16.14 25.63 6.58
C THR A 97 14.86 25.60 7.41
N ASP A 98 14.99 25.46 8.74
CA ASP A 98 13.86 25.46 9.66
C ASP A 98 13.25 26.86 9.82
N LYS A 99 11.94 26.88 10.07
CA LYS A 99 11.16 28.09 10.31
C LYS A 99 10.64 28.07 11.74
N GLU A 100 11.56 28.20 12.68
CA GLU A 100 11.22 28.31 14.10
C GLU A 100 10.78 29.73 14.46
N SER A 101 9.98 29.86 15.51
CA SER A 101 9.62 31.15 16.09
C SER A 101 10.87 31.85 16.66
N PRO A 102 10.97 33.19 16.60
CA PRO A 102 12.08 33.92 17.21
C PRO A 102 12.22 33.59 18.69
N PHE A 103 13.46 33.52 19.17
CA PHE A 103 13.75 33.29 20.58
C PHE A 103 13.06 34.33 21.46
N GLN A 104 12.28 33.86 22.45
CA GLN A 104 11.65 34.68 23.48
C GLN A 104 12.45 34.51 24.78
N PRO A 105 13.25 35.51 25.22
CA PRO A 105 13.97 35.42 26.48
C PRO A 105 13.00 35.41 27.67
N ILE A 106 13.34 34.64 28.72
CA ILE A 106 12.62 34.68 29.99
C ILE A 106 12.89 36.04 30.66
N PRO A 107 11.86 36.77 31.13
CA PRO A 107 12.06 38.04 31.85
C PRO A 107 12.97 37.85 33.07
N GLN A 108 13.93 38.76 33.28
CA GLN A 108 14.70 38.78 34.53
C GLN A 108 13.75 39.14 35.69
N ALA A 109 13.82 38.32 36.75
CA ALA A 109 13.03 38.48 37.97
C ALA A 109 13.40 39.74 38.75
#